data_AF-A0A7W9SZK0-F1
#
_entry.id   AF-A0A7W9SZK0-F1
#
_cell.length_a   1.000
_cell.length_b   1.000
_cell.length_c   1.000
_cell.angle_alpha   90.00
_cell.angle_beta   90.00
_cell.angle_gamma   90.00
#
_symmetry.space_group_name_H-M   'P 1'
#
loop_
_entity.id
_entity.type
_entity.pdbx_description
1 polymer ?
#
loop_
_entity_poly.entity_id
_entity_poly.type
_entity_poly.pdbx_seq_one_letter_code
_entity_poly.pdbx_strand_id
1 'polypeptide(L)'
;MNRLIPLLVVLSMTACTSTNSASTTEPTSATSAAATTEAQAVALASRYFRAQPDSAVYQLQTLTVVDAGTSWQVLVKRSDRVGVKPDNAAVNVDKQTGQVSRVLVK
;
A
#
# COMPACT_ATOMS: atom_id res chain seq x y z
N MET A 1 38.77 52.73 -7.34
CA MET A 1 37.95 51.70 -8.01
C MET A 1 37.11 51.00 -6.94
N ASN A 2 35.83 51.41 -6.82
CA ASN A 2 34.79 50.78 -5.99
C ASN A 2 34.46 49.37 -6.49
N ARG A 3 34.19 48.42 -5.58
CA ARG A 3 33.00 47.51 -5.53
C ARG A 3 32.86 46.97 -4.09
N LEU A 4 31.91 47.43 -3.27
CA LEU A 4 30.49 47.03 -3.10
C LEU A 4 30.29 45.59 -2.57
N ILE A 5 29.87 45.54 -1.30
CA ILE A 5 29.30 44.42 -0.51
C ILE A 5 27.96 43.98 -1.13
N PRO A 6 27.63 42.68 -1.13
CA PRO A 6 26.45 42.20 -0.38
C PRO A 6 26.70 40.84 0.31
N LEU A 7 26.33 40.70 1.59
CA LEU A 7 25.02 40.28 2.09
C LEU A 7 25.03 38.77 2.44
N LEU A 8 25.15 38.57 3.74
CA LEU A 8 25.00 37.35 4.52
C LEU A 8 23.63 36.70 4.24
N VAL A 9 23.61 35.46 3.75
CA VAL A 9 22.42 34.59 3.80
C VAL A 9 22.79 33.37 4.65
N VAL A 10 22.25 33.35 5.86
CA VAL A 10 22.27 32.20 6.77
C VAL A 10 21.22 31.22 6.25
N LEU A 11 21.66 30.12 5.64
CA LEU A 11 20.79 29.00 5.30
C LEU A 11 21.09 27.84 6.27
N SER A 12 20.23 27.70 7.27
CA SER A 12 20.21 26.56 8.18
C SER A 12 19.84 25.31 7.39
N MET A 13 20.83 24.53 6.94
CA MET A 13 20.58 23.17 6.50
C MET A 13 20.48 22.30 7.74
N THR A 14 19.25 22.00 8.15
CA THR A 14 18.91 20.90 9.04
C THR A 14 19.57 19.63 8.50
N ALA A 15 20.62 19.17 9.19
CA ALA A 15 21.23 17.89 8.93
C ALA A 15 20.22 16.79 9.32
N CYS A 16 19.44 16.31 8.34
CA CYS A 16 18.78 15.02 8.47
C CYS A 16 19.86 13.95 8.41
N THR A 17 20.37 13.55 9.58
CA THR A 17 21.10 12.30 9.72
C THR A 17 20.11 11.15 9.46
N SER A 18 20.03 10.70 8.20
CA SER A 18 19.48 9.38 7.89
C SER A 18 20.47 8.34 8.38
N THR A 19 20.41 8.04 9.68
CA THR A 19 21.01 6.83 10.23
C THR A 19 20.22 5.66 9.66
N ASN A 20 20.84 4.99 8.70
CA ASN A 20 20.44 3.69 8.19
C ASN A 20 20.62 2.65 9.30
N SER A 21 19.63 2.53 10.18
CA SER A 21 19.48 1.36 11.03
C SER A 21 18.75 0.30 10.23
N ALA A 22 19.54 -0.63 9.68
CA ALA A 22 19.05 -1.93 9.28
C ALA A 22 18.43 -2.61 10.51
N SER A 23 17.11 -2.54 10.60
CA SER A 23 16.29 -3.39 11.44
C SER A 23 15.35 -4.13 10.50
N THR A 24 15.43 -5.46 10.55
CA THR A 24 14.47 -6.37 9.93
C THR A 24 13.13 -6.13 10.61
N THR A 25 12.39 -5.14 10.08
CA THR A 25 11.03 -4.82 10.51
C THR A 25 10.10 -5.63 9.62
N GLU A 26 9.47 -6.63 10.22
CA GLU A 26 8.17 -7.16 9.78
C GLU A 26 7.33 -5.99 9.24
N PRO A 27 6.68 -6.11 8.06
CA PRO A 27 6.15 -4.95 7.35
C PRO A 27 5.25 -4.15 8.28
N THR A 28 5.78 -3.05 8.78
CA THR A 28 5.05 -2.07 9.56
C THR A 28 3.93 -1.62 8.65
N SER A 29 2.70 -1.96 9.04
CA SER A 29 1.50 -1.44 8.42
C SER A 29 1.58 0.07 8.41
N ALA A 30 2.04 0.64 7.31
CA ALA A 30 1.90 2.06 7.05
C ALA A 30 0.39 2.33 7.09
N THR A 31 -0.07 3.08 8.10
CA THR A 31 -1.46 3.54 8.18
C THR A 31 -1.80 4.21 6.86
N SER A 32 -2.61 3.53 6.05
CA SER A 32 -3.11 4.09 4.80
C SER A 32 -4.21 5.08 5.13
N ALA A 33 -4.48 6.00 4.20
CA ALA A 33 -5.67 6.83 4.32
C ALA A 33 -6.92 5.92 4.42
N ALA A 34 -7.90 6.35 5.22
CA ALA A 34 -9.17 5.66 5.38
C ALA A 34 -9.79 5.27 4.01
N ALA A 35 -10.39 4.09 3.95
CA ALA A 35 -11.03 3.56 2.75
C ALA A 35 -12.55 3.62 2.92
N THR A 36 -13.13 4.81 2.94
CA THR A 36 -14.58 5.00 3.12
C THR A 36 -15.39 4.68 1.86
N THR A 37 -14.73 4.52 0.71
CA THR A 37 -15.35 4.20 -0.58
C THR A 37 -14.77 2.93 -1.21
N GLU A 38 -15.56 2.28 -2.07
CA GLU A 38 -15.13 1.11 -2.85
C GLU A 38 -13.89 1.42 -3.70
N ALA A 39 -13.86 2.57 -4.37
CA ALA A 39 -12.72 2.97 -5.22
C ALA A 39 -11.41 3.09 -4.42
N GLN A 40 -11.47 3.58 -3.18
CA GLN A 40 -10.31 3.62 -2.29
C GLN A 40 -9.86 2.20 -1.90
N ALA A 41 -10.81 1.30 -1.62
CA ALA A 41 -10.50 -0.10 -1.35
C ALA A 41 -9.80 -0.79 -2.52
N VAL A 42 -10.30 -0.59 -3.75
CA VAL A 42 -9.67 -1.09 -4.99
C VAL A 42 -8.26 -0.54 -5.14
N ALA A 43 -8.05 0.76 -4.91
CA ALA A 43 -6.74 1.38 -5.02
C ALA A 43 -5.74 0.80 -4.01
N LEU A 44 -6.16 0.63 -2.74
CA LEU A 44 -5.32 0.06 -1.69
C LEU A 44 -5.00 -1.42 -1.94
N ALA A 45 -6.01 -2.22 -2.31
CA ALA A 45 -5.81 -3.62 -2.67
C ALA A 45 -4.92 -3.78 -3.90
N SER A 46 -5.10 -2.94 -4.93
CA SER A 46 -4.24 -2.95 -6.12
C SER A 46 -2.78 -2.68 -5.76
N ARG A 47 -2.51 -1.70 -4.89
CA ARG A 47 -1.16 -1.41 -4.40
C ARG A 47 -0.59 -2.58 -3.62
N TYR A 48 -1.40 -3.20 -2.75
CA TYR A 48 -1.01 -4.38 -1.98
C TYR A 48 -0.59 -5.54 -2.90
N PHE A 49 -1.43 -5.91 -3.89
CA PHE A 49 -1.15 -7.03 -4.79
C PHE A 49 0.06 -6.78 -5.70
N ARG A 50 0.31 -5.53 -6.13
CA ARG A 50 1.53 -5.19 -6.89
C ARG A 50 2.80 -5.29 -6.06
N ALA A 51 2.71 -5.04 -4.75
CA ALA A 51 3.86 -5.10 -3.84
C ALA A 51 4.19 -6.55 -3.40
N GLN A 52 3.35 -7.53 -3.71
CA GLN A 52 3.62 -8.92 -3.38
C GLN A 52 4.77 -9.49 -4.22
N PRO A 53 5.57 -10.43 -3.65
CA PRO A 53 6.64 -11.09 -4.39
C PRO A 53 6.13 -11.91 -5.58
N ASP A 54 4.91 -12.45 -5.48
CA ASP A 54 4.23 -13.19 -6.55
C ASP A 54 3.26 -12.31 -7.35
N SER A 55 3.49 -10.99 -7.43
CA SER A 55 2.55 -10.03 -8.05
C SER A 55 2.05 -10.42 -9.45
N ALA A 56 2.88 -11.10 -10.24
CA ALA A 56 2.57 -11.57 -11.59
C ALA A 56 1.39 -12.56 -11.66
N VAL A 57 1.02 -13.23 -10.56
CA VAL A 57 -0.10 -14.19 -10.57
C VAL A 57 -1.46 -13.52 -10.35
N TYR A 58 -1.50 -12.28 -9.84
CA TYR A 58 -2.76 -11.58 -9.54
C TYR A 58 -3.28 -10.82 -10.76
N GLN A 59 -4.51 -11.13 -11.17
CA GLN A 59 -5.15 -10.49 -12.32
C GLN A 59 -5.93 -9.26 -11.88
N LEU A 60 -5.26 -8.10 -11.74
CA LEU A 60 -5.85 -6.90 -11.14
C LEU A 60 -7.12 -6.39 -11.83
N GLN A 61 -7.31 -6.64 -13.14
CA GLN A 61 -8.56 -6.29 -13.83
C GLN A 61 -9.79 -7.07 -13.33
N THR A 62 -9.60 -8.13 -12.55
CA THR A 62 -10.67 -8.97 -12.00
C THR A 62 -11.03 -8.61 -10.55
N LEU A 63 -10.49 -7.49 -10.04
CA LEU A 63 -10.76 -7.04 -8.69
C LEU A 63 -12.26 -6.85 -8.49
N THR A 64 -12.79 -7.50 -7.47
CA THR A 64 -14.19 -7.38 -7.04
C THR A 64 -14.20 -6.97 -5.58
N VAL A 65 -15.04 -6.01 -5.23
CA VAL A 65 -15.18 -5.54 -3.84
C VAL A 65 -16.52 -5.99 -3.29
N VAL A 66 -16.50 -6.43 -2.03
CA VAL A 66 -17.67 -6.80 -1.25
C VAL A 66 -17.65 -5.97 0.03
N ASP A 67 -18.79 -5.35 0.36
CA ASP A 67 -18.95 -4.69 1.65
C ASP A 67 -19.06 -5.75 2.75
N ALA A 68 -18.12 -5.72 3.70
CA ALA A 68 -18.07 -6.61 4.85
C ALA A 68 -18.20 -5.82 6.17
N GLY A 69 -19.05 -4.79 6.19
CA GLY A 69 -19.35 -4.00 7.38
C GLY A 69 -18.29 -2.95 7.66
N THR A 70 -17.41 -3.20 8.64
CA THR A 70 -16.31 -2.29 9.00
C THR A 70 -15.14 -2.34 8.04
N SER A 71 -15.15 -3.28 7.09
CA SER A 71 -14.09 -3.50 6.11
C SER A 71 -14.67 -3.74 4.72
N TRP A 72 -13.83 -3.56 3.71
CA TRP A 72 -14.05 -4.05 2.36
C TRP A 72 -13.32 -5.37 2.18
N GLN A 73 -14.02 -6.39 1.71
CA GLN A 73 -13.34 -7.59 1.22
C GLN A 73 -13.10 -7.43 -0.28
N VAL A 74 -11.83 -7.48 -0.69
CA VAL A 74 -11.43 -7.35 -2.08
C VAL A 74 -10.88 -8.68 -2.57
N LEU A 75 -11.50 -9.22 -3.63
CA LEU A 75 -11.13 -10.48 -4.27
C LEU A 75 -10.41 -10.22 -5.58
N VAL A 76 -9.44 -11.06 -5.92
CA VAL A 76 -8.71 -11.03 -7.20
C VAL A 76 -8.50 -12.45 -7.73
N LYS A 77 -8.68 -12.66 -9.02
CA LYS A 77 -8.36 -13.95 -9.66
C LYS A 77 -6.85 -14.19 -9.69
N ARG A 78 -6.48 -15.45 -9.57
CA ARG A 78 -5.10 -15.93 -9.65
C ARG A 78 -4.87 -16.78 -10.90
N SER A 79 -3.89 -16.42 -11.71
CA SER A 79 -3.54 -17.18 -12.93
C SER A 79 -2.88 -18.53 -12.64
N ASP A 80 -2.25 -18.70 -11.48
CA ASP A 80 -1.62 -19.95 -11.05
C ASP A 80 -2.61 -20.96 -10.44
N ARG A 81 -3.89 -20.58 -10.30
CA ARG A 81 -4.96 -21.40 -9.72
C ARG A 81 -6.03 -21.83 -10.73
N VAL A 82 -5.69 -21.83 -12.02
CA VAL A 82 -6.59 -22.31 -13.07
C VAL A 82 -6.97 -23.78 -12.79
N GLY A 83 -8.26 -24.05 -12.70
CA GLY A 83 -8.78 -25.40 -12.41
C GLY A 83 -8.78 -25.82 -10.94
N VAL A 84 -8.34 -24.95 -10.01
CA VAL A 84 -8.33 -25.22 -8.56
C VAL A 84 -9.22 -24.23 -7.83
N LYS A 85 -10.14 -24.71 -6.98
CA LYS A 85 -11.00 -23.85 -6.14
C LYS A 85 -10.45 -23.73 -4.71
N PRO A 86 -10.52 -22.55 -4.08
CA PRO A 86 -10.86 -21.26 -4.68
C PRO A 86 -9.73 -20.76 -5.62
N ASP A 87 -10.13 -20.15 -6.73
CA ASP A 87 -9.23 -19.56 -7.74
C ASP A 87 -8.91 -18.08 -7.47
N ASN A 88 -9.38 -17.57 -6.33
CA ASN A 88 -9.22 -16.18 -5.92
C ASN A 88 -8.19 -16.06 -4.78
N ALA A 89 -7.56 -14.90 -4.67
CA ALA A 89 -7.03 -14.40 -3.41
C ALA A 89 -7.98 -13.33 -2.86
N ALA A 90 -7.98 -13.13 -1.55
CA ALA A 90 -8.73 -12.06 -0.91
C ALA A 90 -7.88 -11.27 0.09
N VAL A 91 -8.18 -9.99 0.20
CA VAL A 91 -7.68 -9.10 1.24
C VAL A 91 -8.86 -8.35 1.87
N ASN A 92 -8.73 -8.03 3.15
CA ASN A 92 -9.62 -7.08 3.82
C ASN A 92 -8.94 -5.72 3.89
N VAL A 93 -9.70 -4.68 3.58
CA VAL A 93 -9.30 -3.28 3.73
C VAL A 93 -10.17 -2.65 4.79
N ASP A 94 -9.59 -2.26 5.91
CA ASP A 94 -10.32 -1.59 6.99
C ASP A 94 -10.81 -0.20 6.54
N LYS A 95 -12.11 0.10 6.73
CA LYS A 95 -12.71 1.34 6.23
C LYS A 95 -12.20 2.58 6.97
N GLN A 96 -11.80 2.44 8.22
CA GLN A 96 -11.37 3.56 9.06
C GLN A 96 -9.88 3.86 8.91
N THR A 97 -9.06 2.82 8.80
CA THR A 97 -7.60 2.91 8.87
C THR A 97 -6.91 2.60 7.54
N GLY A 98 -7.65 2.12 6.54
CA GLY A 98 -7.08 1.69 5.25
C GLY A 98 -6.12 0.51 5.35
N GLN A 99 -6.01 -0.13 6.53
CA GLN A 99 -5.16 -1.29 6.75
C GLN A 99 -5.56 -2.44 5.84
N VAL A 100 -4.59 -3.00 5.12
CA VAL A 100 -4.81 -4.15 4.22
C VAL A 100 -4.28 -5.41 4.89
N SER A 101 -5.15 -6.41 5.07
CA SER A 101 -4.79 -7.70 5.65
C SER A 101 -5.19 -8.84 4.72
N ARG A 102 -4.38 -9.89 4.66
CA ARG A 102 -4.67 -11.06 3.82
C ARG A 102 -5.77 -11.91 4.45
N VAL A 103 -6.67 -12.43 3.62
CA VAL A 103 -7.70 -13.37 4.03
C VAL A 103 -7.51 -14.70 3.33
N LEU A 104 -7.64 -15.78 4.11
CA LEU A 104 -7.78 -17.12 3.57
C LEU A 104 -9.22 -17.27 3.06
N VAL A 105 -9.38 -17.30 1.75
CA VAL A 105 -10.62 -17.76 1.12
C VAL A 105 -10.80 -19.25 1.41
N LYS A 106 -11.92 -19.62 2.03
CA LYS A 106 -12.31 -21.00 2.31
C LYS A 106 -13.05 -21.61 1.12
#